data_AF-A0A4Z1CTS5-F1
#
_entry.id   AF-A0A4Z1CTS5-F1
#
_cell.length_a   1.000
_cell.length_b   1.000
_cell.length_c   1.000
_cell.angle_alpha   90.00
_cell.angle_beta   90.00
_cell.angle_gamma   90.00
#
_symmetry.space_group_name_H-M   'P 1'
#
loop_
_entity.id
_entity.type
_entity.pdbx_description
1 polymer ?
#
loop_
_entity_poly.entity_id
_entity_poly.type
_entity_poly.pdbx_seq_one_letter_code
_entity_poly.pdbx_strand_id
1 'polypeptide(L)'
;MTAQPDHPADRTGFTPPMGTLAELRETLSTWGFPGDRHQFEKELDALGLDDLTALRELAQAYRNRVRLRYDPQGMAALARSTDDVEAELRRKLAEAGSR
;
A
#
# COMPACT_ATOMS: atom_id res chain seq x y z
N MET A 1 13.67 29.17 -22.32
CA MET A 1 12.70 28.06 -22.25
C MET A 1 13.42 26.85 -21.69
N THR A 2 13.36 26.63 -20.38
CA THR A 2 13.95 25.46 -19.73
C THR A 2 12.90 24.35 -19.72
N ALA A 3 13.15 23.30 -20.50
CA ALA A 3 12.33 22.09 -20.51
C ALA A 3 12.33 21.48 -19.10
N GLN A 4 11.15 21.37 -18.49
CA GLN A 4 10.98 20.53 -17.30
C GLN A 4 11.30 19.08 -17.67
N PRO A 5 12.02 18.32 -16.83
CA PRO A 5 12.23 16.91 -17.07
C PRO A 5 10.86 16.22 -17.02
N ASP A 6 10.52 15.58 -18.13
CA ASP A 6 9.45 14.60 -18.25
C ASP A 6 9.68 13.58 -17.12
N HIS A 7 8.93 13.73 -16.01
CA HIS A 7 8.80 12.64 -15.06
C HIS A 7 8.19 11.50 -15.87
N PRO A 8 8.84 10.32 -15.96
CA PRO A 8 8.21 9.19 -16.60
C PRO A 8 6.97 8.81 -15.78
N ALA A 9 5.85 9.40 -16.15
CA ALA A 9 4.51 8.99 -15.80
C ALA A 9 4.21 7.71 -16.59
N ASP A 10 5.03 6.68 -16.41
CA ASP A 10 4.74 5.36 -16.96
C ASP A 10 5.51 4.24 -16.25
N ARG A 11 5.34 4.16 -14.93
CA ARG A 11 5.09 2.82 -14.41
C ARG A 11 3.62 2.58 -14.70
N THR A 12 3.32 1.86 -15.77
CA THR A 12 2.08 1.08 -15.88
C THR A 12 2.05 0.12 -14.69
N GLY A 13 1.78 0.67 -13.51
CA GLY A 13 1.75 -0.05 -12.27
C GLY A 13 0.57 -0.99 -12.38
N PHE A 14 0.88 -2.28 -12.44
CA PHE A 14 -0.11 -3.35 -12.35
C PHE A 14 -1.09 -2.99 -11.23
N THR A 15 -2.28 -2.55 -11.61
CA THR A 15 -3.32 -2.18 -10.67
C THR A 15 -4.33 -3.31 -10.78
N PRO A 16 -4.30 -4.29 -9.85
CA PRO A 16 -5.24 -5.38 -9.94
C PRO A 16 -6.67 -4.82 -9.87
N PRO A 17 -7.61 -5.43 -10.61
CA PRO A 17 -9.00 -5.02 -10.55
C PRO A 17 -9.46 -5.16 -9.09
N MET A 18 -9.79 -4.03 -8.46
CA MET A 18 -10.21 -3.95 -7.05
C MET A 18 -11.46 -3.06 -6.92
N GLY A 19 -12.21 -2.87 -8.00
CA GLY A 19 -13.38 -1.98 -8.06
C GLY A 19 -14.55 -2.48 -7.23
N THR A 20 -14.69 -3.79 -7.13
CA THR A 20 -15.74 -4.49 -6.38
C THR A 20 -15.18 -5.39 -5.27
N LEU A 21 -16.03 -5.80 -4.32
CA LEU A 21 -15.64 -6.75 -3.28
C LEU A 21 -15.27 -8.13 -3.85
N ALA A 22 -15.96 -8.59 -4.89
CA ALA A 22 -15.62 -9.86 -5.55
C ALA A 22 -14.22 -9.82 -6.18
N GLU A 23 -13.90 -8.73 -6.87
CA GLU A 23 -12.57 -8.51 -7.43
C GLU A 23 -11.49 -8.38 -6.33
N LEU A 24 -11.81 -7.75 -5.20
CA LEU A 24 -10.90 -7.69 -4.05
C LEU A 24 -10.61 -9.08 -3.48
N ARG A 25 -11.60 -9.96 -3.38
CA ARG A 25 -11.41 -11.35 -2.90
C ARG A 25 -10.48 -12.15 -3.79
N GLU A 26 -10.69 -12.09 -5.09
CA GLU A 26 -9.84 -12.77 -6.08
C GLU A 26 -8.42 -12.20 -6.07
N THR A 27 -8.30 -10.88 -5.90
CA THR A 27 -7.03 -10.19 -5.75
C THR A 27 -6.29 -10.65 -4.50
N LEU A 28 -6.95 -10.74 -3.35
CA LEU A 28 -6.33 -11.24 -2.11
C LEU A 28 -5.93 -12.71 -2.22
N SER A 29 -6.71 -13.51 -2.96
CA SER A 29 -6.38 -14.91 -3.21
C SER A 29 -5.15 -15.10 -4.09
N THR A 30 -4.99 -14.24 -5.10
CA THR A 30 -3.96 -14.41 -6.14
C THR A 30 -2.67 -13.64 -5.80
N TRP A 31 -2.83 -12.49 -5.16
CA TRP A 31 -1.77 -11.49 -5.00
C TRP A 31 -1.61 -10.98 -3.56
N GLY A 32 -2.50 -11.38 -2.64
CA GLY A 32 -2.42 -11.04 -1.22
C GLY A 32 -1.35 -11.83 -0.45
N PHE A 33 -1.18 -11.53 0.83
CA PHE A 33 -0.39 -12.36 1.73
C PHE A 33 -1.12 -13.68 2.03
N PRO A 34 -0.39 -14.79 2.24
CA PRO A 34 -1.00 -16.05 2.60
C PRO A 34 -1.85 -15.87 3.88
N GLY A 35 -3.16 -16.14 3.77
CA GLY A 35 -4.12 -15.93 4.86
C GLY A 35 -4.94 -14.64 4.79
N ASP A 36 -4.53 -13.64 3.99
CA ASP A 36 -5.25 -12.36 3.87
C ASP A 36 -6.70 -12.55 3.42
N ARG A 37 -6.95 -13.44 2.46
CA ARG A 37 -8.32 -13.76 2.01
C ARG A 37 -9.18 -14.28 3.17
N HIS A 38 -8.66 -15.21 3.96
CA HIS A 38 -9.42 -15.81 5.06
C HIS A 38 -9.69 -14.79 6.17
N GLN A 39 -8.71 -13.93 6.46
CA GLN A 39 -8.86 -12.87 7.45
C GLN A 39 -9.85 -11.79 6.99
N PHE A 40 -9.81 -11.43 5.71
CA PHE A 40 -10.76 -10.51 5.10
C PHE A 40 -12.20 -11.02 5.19
N GLU A 41 -12.47 -12.30 4.85
CA GLU A 41 -13.83 -12.86 4.99
C GLU A 41 -14.28 -12.89 6.46
N LYS A 42 -13.39 -13.23 7.39
CA LYS A 42 -13.73 -13.25 8.83
C LYS A 42 -14.09 -11.86 9.35
N GLU A 43 -13.33 -10.83 8.94
CA GLU A 43 -13.61 -9.44 9.32
C GLU A 43 -14.86 -8.91 8.63
N LEU A 44 -15.13 -9.36 7.40
CA LEU A 44 -16.35 -9.03 6.68
C LEU A 44 -17.60 -9.66 7.32
N ASP A 45 -17.52 -10.93 7.74
CA ASP A 45 -18.61 -11.64 8.43
C ASP A 45 -18.87 -11.08 9.84
N ALA A 46 -17.82 -10.57 10.49
CA ALA A 46 -17.95 -9.89 11.79
C ALA A 46 -18.53 -8.47 11.65
N LEU A 47 -18.47 -7.88 10.46
CA LEU A 47 -19.06 -6.59 10.16
C LEU A 47 -20.57 -6.75 9.91
N GLY A 48 -21.37 -5.84 10.48
CA GLY A 48 -22.73 -5.63 10.00
C GLY A 48 -22.68 -5.05 8.58
N LEU A 49 -23.30 -5.72 7.60
CA LEU A 49 -23.34 -5.26 6.20
C LEU A 49 -24.07 -3.92 6.02
N ASP A 50 -24.77 -3.48 7.06
CA ASP A 50 -25.43 -2.20 7.24
C ASP A 50 -24.45 -1.04 7.52
N ASP A 51 -23.24 -1.32 8.01
CA ASP A 51 -22.19 -0.32 8.16
C ASP A 51 -21.30 -0.24 6.90
N LEU A 52 -21.80 0.51 5.91
CA LEU A 52 -21.09 0.76 4.66
C LEU A 52 -19.78 1.56 4.84
N THR A 53 -19.63 2.29 5.94
CA THR A 53 -18.41 3.06 6.23
C THR A 53 -17.31 2.11 6.65
N ALA A 54 -17.59 1.26 7.64
CA ALA A 54 -16.65 0.25 8.10
C ALA A 54 -16.29 -0.73 6.97
N LEU A 55 -17.25 -1.11 6.12
CA LEU A 55 -17.01 -1.96 4.95
C LEU A 55 -16.03 -1.32 3.95
N ARG A 56 -16.20 -0.01 3.71
CA ARG A 56 -15.30 0.75 2.83
C ARG A 56 -13.90 0.85 3.40
N GLU A 57 -13.77 1.10 4.70
CA GLU A 57 -12.47 1.16 5.38
C GLU A 57 -11.75 -0.18 5.33
N LEU A 58 -12.46 -1.27 5.62
CA LEU A 58 -11.94 -2.63 5.51
C LEU A 58 -11.44 -2.90 4.09
N ALA A 59 -12.28 -2.67 3.08
CA ALA A 59 -11.88 -2.86 1.68
C ALA A 59 -10.66 -2.01 1.31
N GLN A 60 -10.57 -0.77 1.79
CA GLN A 60 -9.44 0.12 1.51
C GLN A 60 -8.14 -0.35 2.18
N ALA A 61 -8.21 -0.89 3.40
CA ALA A 61 -7.05 -1.45 4.09
C ALA A 61 -6.43 -2.61 3.31
N TYR A 62 -7.25 -3.54 2.84
CA TYR A 62 -6.79 -4.69 2.06
C TYR A 62 -6.30 -4.31 0.66
N ARG A 63 -6.96 -3.34 -0.01
CA ARG A 63 -6.44 -2.74 -1.25
C ARG A 63 -5.04 -2.14 -1.05
N ASN A 64 -4.82 -1.47 0.08
CA ASN A 64 -3.53 -0.88 0.39
C ASN A 64 -2.47 -1.96 0.64
N ARG A 65 -2.81 -3.07 1.32
CA ARG A 65 -1.89 -4.21 1.49
C ARG A 65 -1.44 -4.80 0.15
N VAL A 66 -2.37 -5.02 -0.77
CA VAL A 66 -2.04 -5.52 -2.12
C VAL A 66 -1.16 -4.51 -2.84
N ARG A 67 -1.51 -3.23 -2.84
CA ARG A 67 -0.68 -2.17 -3.45
C ARG A 67 0.73 -2.12 -2.87
N LEU A 68 0.86 -2.20 -1.55
CA LEU A 68 2.14 -2.14 -0.86
C LEU A 68 3.06 -3.30 -1.27
N ARG A 69 2.50 -4.50 -1.49
CA ARG A 69 3.26 -5.66 -2.01
C ARG A 69 3.75 -5.46 -3.45
N TYR A 70 3.01 -4.72 -4.26
CA TYR A 70 3.34 -4.43 -5.66
C TYR A 70 4.10 -3.12 -5.84
N ASP A 71 4.27 -2.34 -4.79
CA ASP A 71 5.13 -1.16 -4.78
C ASP A 71 6.56 -1.57 -4.39
N PRO A 72 7.49 -1.67 -5.35
CA PRO A 72 8.87 -2.08 -5.06
C PRO A 72 9.57 -1.08 -4.11
N GLN A 73 9.12 0.18 -4.10
CA GLN A 73 9.64 1.19 -3.20
C GLN A 73 9.08 1.03 -1.78
N GLY A 74 7.79 0.72 -1.65
CA GLY A 74 7.11 0.43 -0.39
C GLY A 74 7.60 -0.85 0.29
N MET A 75 7.82 -1.92 -0.46
CA MET A 75 8.48 -3.13 0.07
C MET A 75 9.92 -2.85 0.52
N ALA A 76 10.69 -2.08 -0.26
CA ALA A 76 12.03 -1.67 0.15
C ALA A 76 12.02 -0.79 1.40
N ALA A 77 11.01 0.09 1.55
CA ALA A 77 10.83 0.91 2.74
C ALA A 77 10.45 0.08 3.98
N LEU A 78 9.64 -0.96 3.83
CA LEU A 78 9.32 -1.90 4.91
C LEU A 78 10.50 -2.82 5.28
N ALA A 79 11.37 -3.12 4.32
CA ALA A 79 12.57 -3.93 4.55
C ALA A 79 13.72 -3.14 5.18
N ARG A 80 13.65 -1.80 5.21
CA ARG A 80 14.64 -0.96 5.89
C ARG A 80 14.54 -1.13 7.39
N SER A 81 15.70 -1.30 8.03
CA SER A 81 15.76 -1.33 9.49
C SER A 81 15.39 0.04 10.07
N THR A 82 14.80 0.05 11.25
CA THR A 82 14.55 1.28 12.01
C THR A 82 15.84 2.09 12.22
N ASP A 83 16.97 1.40 12.38
CA ASP A 83 18.30 2.02 12.52
C ASP A 83 18.74 2.76 11.24
N ASP A 84 18.46 2.21 10.06
CA ASP A 84 18.78 2.84 8.77
C ASP A 84 17.94 4.11 8.54
N VAL A 85 16.67 4.06 8.94
CA VAL A 85 15.75 5.19 8.87
C VAL A 85 16.18 6.28 9.86
N GLU A 86 16.57 5.90 11.08
CA GLU A 86 17.05 6.85 12.08
C GLU A 86 18.36 7.53 11.66
N ALA A 87 19.30 6.77 11.09
CA ALA A 87 20.54 7.30 10.54
C ALA A 87 20.29 8.30 9.39
N GLU A 88 19.37 7.97 8.48
CA GLU A 88 19.00 8.87 7.39
C GLU A 88 18.31 10.15 7.91
N LEU A 89 17.44 10.03 8.93
CA LEU A 89 16.77 11.17 9.55
C LEU A 89 17.75 12.10 10.25
N ARG A 90 18.70 11.56 11.03
CA ARG A 90 19.77 12.34 11.68
C ARG A 90 20.62 13.09 10.65
N ARG A 91 20.98 12.44 9.54
CA ARG A 91 21.73 13.06 8.45
C ARG A 91 20.95 14.23 7.83
N LYS A 92 19.67 14.04 7.48
CA LYS A 92 18.83 15.10 6.90
C LYS A 92 18.64 16.28 7.84
N LEU A 93 18.47 16.02 9.14
CA LEU A 93 18.38 17.08 10.15
C LEU A 93 19.69 17.87 10.29
N ALA A 94 20.84 17.21 10.21
CA ALA A 94 22.15 17.88 10.22
C ALA A 94 22.37 18.72 8.95
N GLU A 95 21.99 18.21 7.78
CA GLU A 95 22.05 18.92 6.50
C GLU A 95 21.08 20.13 6.46
N ALA A 96 19.90 20.02 7.07
CA ALA A 96 18.93 21.11 7.17
C ALA A 96 19.31 22.18 8.19
N GLY A 97 20.00 21.81 9.28
CA GLY A 97 20.51 22.75 10.29
C GLY A 97 21.81 23.46 9.90
N SER A 98 22.47 23.05 8.82
CA SER A 98 23.71 23.66 8.30
C SER A 98 23.46 24.69 7.19
N ARG A 99 22.23 25.19 7.07
CA ARG A 99 21.78 26.09 6.01
C ARG A 99 21.22 27.40 6.56
#